data_AF-A0AAV8ETB9-F1
#
_entry.id   AF-A0AAV8ETB9-F1
#
_cell.length_a   1.000
_cell.length_b   1.000
_cell.length_c   1.000
_cell.angle_alpha   90.00
_cell.angle_beta   90.00
_cell.angle_gamma   90.00
#
_symmetry.space_group_name_H-M   'P 1'
#
loop_
_entity.id
_entity.type
_entity.pdbx_description
1 polymer ?
#
loop_
_entity_poly.entity_id
_entity_poly.type
_entity_poly.pdbx_seq_one_letter_code
_entity_poly.pdbx_strand_id
1 'polypeptide(L)'
;MSRLNMPHWLEKSFHPKAWNHDSNWMGYVAVSGDAETERIGCRDVLVTWRGTIAPTEWLKDMDVRLEHFGGKNSDAKVAHGYYGIYTSKSEDTKYNQLSAEDQVLEELKRLIPFFKSRGEYVSLTLSGHGLGGALCFLTAYDAAQEFPDLPITVITFGGPRVGNKPFCEKLKEKKIKVIRVVVRHDIVPHLPGIPFNKKLEKVENLAESWHGLYTHYGYELNLEVKSSPYLKQMFDLVGYHNLEMYLHLVDGHISSNGSEKFREDAKRDVALVNKWSGMLKKETLVPSCWYQPAFKGLVCNKLGRWVIPEREPEDVPPPPGTHVPLSVFN
;
A
#
# COMPACT_ATOMS: atom_id res chain seq x y z
N MET A 1 19.36 16.42 -7.49
CA MET A 1 19.53 14.95 -7.57
C MET A 1 19.25 14.35 -6.20
N SER A 2 18.25 13.48 -6.05
CA SER A 2 18.08 12.69 -4.83
C SER A 2 19.37 11.93 -4.53
N ARG A 3 19.87 11.99 -3.30
CA ARG A 3 21.12 11.30 -2.89
C ARG A 3 20.98 9.76 -2.81
N LEU A 4 19.89 9.22 -3.33
CA LEU A 4 19.53 7.81 -3.34
C LEU A 4 19.36 7.40 -4.79
N ASN A 5 20.04 6.32 -5.22
CA ASN A 5 19.73 5.65 -6.47
C ASN A 5 18.32 5.05 -6.33
N MET A 6 17.31 5.77 -6.82
CA MET A 6 15.94 5.27 -6.75
C MET A 6 15.73 4.23 -7.86
N PRO A 7 14.95 3.16 -7.62
CA PRO A 7 14.71 2.15 -8.64
C PRO A 7 14.09 2.73 -9.92
N HIS A 8 14.42 2.14 -11.07
CA HIS A 8 14.03 2.70 -12.38
C HIS A 8 12.51 2.83 -12.59
N TRP A 9 11.70 1.98 -11.96
CA TRP A 9 10.23 2.03 -12.03
C TRP A 9 9.61 3.15 -11.16
N LEU A 10 10.39 3.73 -10.23
CA LEU A 10 10.05 4.94 -9.48
C LEU A 10 10.46 6.21 -10.23
N GLU A 11 11.59 6.19 -10.93
CA GLU A 11 12.12 7.32 -11.71
C GLU A 11 11.55 7.40 -13.15
N LYS A 12 11.17 6.28 -13.76
CA LYS A 12 10.59 6.26 -15.11
C LYS A 12 9.17 5.75 -15.10
N SER A 13 8.25 6.67 -15.34
CA SER A 13 7.04 6.35 -16.09
C SER A 13 7.47 5.64 -17.39
N PHE A 14 6.94 4.45 -17.66
CA PHE A 14 7.14 3.73 -18.93
C PHE A 14 6.63 4.50 -20.16
N HIS A 15 6.06 5.69 -19.96
CA HIS A 15 5.77 6.61 -21.04
C HIS A 15 6.99 7.53 -21.28
N PRO A 16 7.51 7.63 -22.51
CA PRO A 16 8.55 8.61 -22.88
C PRO A 16 8.13 10.09 -22.77
N LYS A 17 6.96 10.34 -22.16
CA LYS A 17 6.39 11.63 -21.76
C LYS A 17 5.99 11.58 -20.28
N ALA A 18 6.89 11.11 -19.42
CA ALA A 18 6.71 11.23 -17.98
C ALA A 18 6.51 12.72 -17.65
N TRP A 19 5.41 13.05 -16.97
CA TRP A 19 5.11 14.43 -16.59
C TRP A 19 6.08 14.96 -15.51
N ASN A 20 6.68 14.04 -14.75
CA ASN A 20 7.78 14.26 -13.82
C ASN A 20 8.66 12.98 -13.81
N HIS A 21 9.97 13.14 -13.77
CA HIS A 21 10.94 12.05 -13.73
C HIS A 21 11.37 11.68 -12.29
N ASP A 22 11.01 12.50 -11.31
CA ASP A 22 11.53 12.39 -9.94
C ASP A 22 10.43 12.17 -8.90
N SER A 23 9.15 12.10 -9.29
CA SER A 23 8.02 11.95 -8.36
C SER A 23 6.83 11.23 -8.98
N ASN A 24 6.14 10.43 -8.16
CA ASN A 24 4.92 9.72 -8.51
C ASN A 24 3.84 9.95 -7.45
N TRP A 25 2.57 9.97 -7.87
CA TRP A 25 1.45 9.92 -6.94
C TRP A 25 1.52 8.60 -6.16
N MET A 26 1.53 8.69 -4.83
CA MET A 26 1.83 7.58 -3.92
C MET A 26 0.69 7.24 -2.96
N GLY A 27 -0.41 8.01 -2.95
CA GLY A 27 -1.52 7.74 -2.05
C GLY A 27 -2.39 8.96 -1.82
N TYR A 28 -3.32 8.83 -0.88
CA TYR A 28 -4.20 9.91 -0.46
C TYR A 28 -4.57 9.77 1.02
N VAL A 29 -4.98 10.89 1.62
CA VAL A 29 -5.63 10.95 2.92
C VAL A 29 -7.10 11.29 2.70
N ALA A 30 -7.99 10.60 3.40
CA ALA A 30 -9.43 10.83 3.35
C ALA A 30 -10.02 10.77 4.76
N VAL A 31 -11.22 11.29 4.92
CA VAL A 31 -11.95 11.26 6.18
C VAL A 31 -13.36 10.73 5.92
N SER A 32 -13.85 9.87 6.80
CA SER A 32 -15.24 9.43 6.78
C SER A 32 -16.20 10.62 6.84
N GLY A 33 -17.25 10.61 6.01
CA GLY A 33 -18.36 11.55 6.13
C GLY A 33 -19.32 11.15 7.26
N ASP A 34 -20.26 12.04 7.61
CA ASP A 34 -21.10 11.87 8.80
C ASP A 34 -21.89 10.56 8.84
N ALA A 35 -22.48 10.16 7.71
CA ALA A 35 -23.21 8.89 7.62
C ALA A 35 -22.31 7.67 7.90
N GLU A 36 -21.07 7.71 7.45
CA GLU A 36 -20.11 6.62 7.70
C GLU A 36 -19.59 6.67 9.13
N THR A 37 -19.32 7.86 9.66
CA THR A 37 -18.94 8.10 11.06
C THR A 37 -20.01 7.58 12.03
N GLU A 38 -21.30 7.82 11.73
CA GLU A 38 -22.42 7.27 12.50
C GLU A 38 -22.47 5.75 12.41
N ARG A 39 -22.30 5.19 11.21
CA ARG A 39 -22.33 3.74 10.97
C ARG A 39 -21.22 2.99 11.72
N ILE A 40 -20.01 3.54 11.77
CA ILE A 40 -18.84 2.90 12.40
C ILE A 40 -18.63 3.34 13.86
N GLY A 41 -19.30 4.41 14.30
CA GLY A 41 -19.24 4.94 15.67
C GLY A 41 -18.00 5.81 15.96
N CYS A 42 -17.25 6.21 14.94
CA CYS A 42 -16.05 7.05 15.07
C CYS A 42 -15.75 7.83 13.80
N ARG A 43 -15.08 8.97 13.92
CA ARG A 43 -14.52 9.69 12.77
C ARG A 43 -13.23 9.00 12.36
N ASP A 44 -13.29 8.18 11.33
CA ASP A 44 -12.12 7.52 10.78
C ASP A 44 -11.39 8.42 9.78
N VAL A 45 -10.09 8.60 9.99
CA VAL A 45 -9.15 9.16 9.02
C VAL A 45 -8.46 8.00 8.33
N LEU A 46 -8.54 7.94 7.00
CA LEU A 46 -7.93 6.91 6.17
C LEU A 46 -6.70 7.45 5.46
N VAL A 47 -5.56 6.78 5.59
CA VAL A 47 -4.42 6.96 4.67
C VAL A 47 -4.30 5.71 3.81
N THR A 48 -4.36 5.90 2.50
CA THR A 48 -4.18 4.80 1.54
C THR A 48 -2.90 5.01 0.75
N TRP A 49 -2.00 4.04 0.83
CA TRP A 49 -0.76 4.02 0.07
C TRP A 49 -0.89 3.18 -1.20
N ARG A 50 -0.43 3.77 -2.31
CA ARG A 50 -0.39 3.13 -3.62
C ARG A 50 0.67 2.02 -3.66
N GLY A 51 0.31 0.88 -4.23
CA GLY A 51 1.24 -0.18 -4.59
C GLY A 51 1.90 -0.02 -5.97
N THR A 52 2.76 -0.96 -6.32
CA THR A 52 3.42 -0.97 -7.64
C THR A 52 2.58 -1.71 -8.67
N ILE A 53 2.55 -1.21 -9.92
CA ILE A 53 1.82 -1.84 -11.04
C ILE A 53 2.57 -3.07 -11.59
N ALA A 54 3.90 -3.13 -11.45
CA ALA A 54 4.76 -4.25 -11.83
C ALA A 54 5.52 -4.85 -10.62
N PRO A 55 4.85 -5.67 -9.79
CA PRO A 55 5.42 -6.22 -8.55
C PRO A 55 6.68 -7.06 -8.79
N THR A 56 6.80 -7.74 -9.93
CA THR A 56 7.94 -8.61 -10.25
C THR A 56 9.21 -7.84 -10.59
N GLU A 57 9.10 -6.66 -11.19
CA GLU A 57 10.23 -5.74 -11.44
C GLU A 57 10.66 -5.09 -10.12
N TRP A 58 9.68 -4.64 -9.35
CA TRP A 58 9.88 -4.14 -7.99
C TRP A 58 10.65 -5.12 -7.10
N LEU A 59 10.26 -6.40 -7.12
CA LEU A 59 10.91 -7.44 -6.33
C LEU A 59 12.40 -7.66 -6.69
N LYS A 60 12.82 -7.33 -7.91
CA LYS A 60 14.20 -7.51 -8.37
C LYS A 60 15.09 -6.33 -8.03
N ASP A 61 14.55 -5.11 -8.08
CA ASP A 61 15.32 -3.88 -8.01
C ASP A 61 15.31 -3.22 -6.63
N MET A 62 14.57 -3.77 -5.67
CA MET A 62 14.41 -3.15 -4.37
C MET A 62 15.56 -3.43 -3.41
N ASP A 63 16.10 -2.35 -2.84
CA ASP A 63 17.11 -2.43 -1.79
C ASP A 63 16.51 -2.86 -0.45
N VAL A 64 16.65 -4.14 -0.13
CA VAL A 64 16.18 -4.75 1.11
C VAL A 64 17.25 -4.77 2.21
N ARG A 65 18.29 -3.93 2.12
CA ARG A 65 19.22 -3.77 3.24
C ARG A 65 18.49 -3.14 4.42
N LEU A 66 18.74 -3.66 5.62
CA LEU A 66 18.17 -3.12 6.85
C LEU A 66 18.91 -1.85 7.26
N GLU A 67 18.19 -0.74 7.41
CA GLU A 67 18.69 0.54 7.92
C GLU A 67 18.04 0.88 9.27
N HIS A 68 18.75 1.59 10.14
CA HIS A 68 18.26 2.03 11.44
C HIS A 68 17.01 2.90 11.33
N PHE A 69 16.04 2.65 12.21
CA PHE A 69 14.76 3.33 12.24
C PHE A 69 14.42 3.83 13.66
N GLY A 70 14.04 5.11 13.76
CA GLY A 70 13.77 5.77 15.04
C GLY A 70 15.03 6.14 15.84
N GLY A 71 16.11 6.52 15.14
CA GLY A 71 17.35 7.07 15.72
C GLY A 71 18.54 6.09 15.73
N LYS A 72 19.77 6.64 15.76
CA LYS A 72 21.03 5.87 15.63
C LYS A 72 21.26 4.82 16.73
N ASN A 73 20.66 5.00 17.91
CA ASN A 73 20.79 4.08 19.04
C ASN A 73 19.66 3.04 19.10
N SER A 74 18.81 2.95 18.07
CA SER A 74 17.72 1.98 18.05
C SER A 74 18.10 0.70 17.32
N ASP A 75 17.78 -0.43 17.93
CA ASP A 75 17.90 -1.76 17.31
C ASP A 75 16.81 -2.02 16.25
N ALA A 76 15.78 -1.16 16.17
CA ALA A 76 14.77 -1.23 15.13
C ALA A 76 15.38 -0.86 13.79
N LYS A 77 15.19 -1.75 12.81
CA LYS A 77 15.63 -1.56 11.44
C LYS A 77 14.52 -1.90 10.46
N VAL A 78 14.46 -1.15 9.36
CA VAL A 78 13.49 -1.31 8.27
C VAL A 78 14.21 -1.40 6.93
N ALA A 79 13.54 -1.88 5.89
CA ALA A 79 14.16 -1.93 4.56
C ALA A 79 14.46 -0.54 4.03
N HIS A 80 15.71 -0.33 3.61
CA HIS A 80 16.21 0.91 3.04
C HIS A 80 15.35 1.41 1.87
N GLY A 81 14.92 0.50 0.98
CA GLY A 81 14.07 0.85 -0.16
C GLY A 81 12.71 1.41 0.24
N TYR A 82 12.03 0.83 1.24
CA TYR A 82 10.74 1.35 1.72
C TYR A 82 10.92 2.69 2.41
N TYR A 83 11.93 2.78 3.28
CA TYR A 83 12.21 3.99 4.05
C TYR A 83 12.65 5.14 3.16
N GLY A 84 13.45 4.86 2.12
CA GLY A 84 13.82 5.81 1.09
C GLY A 84 12.59 6.37 0.35
N ILE A 85 11.65 5.52 -0.09
CA ILE A 85 10.40 5.99 -0.74
C ILE A 85 9.60 6.91 0.19
N TYR A 86 9.56 6.54 1.47
CA TYR A 86 8.78 7.24 2.48
C TYR A 86 9.38 8.61 2.85
N THR A 87 10.71 8.71 2.95
CA THR A 87 11.41 9.88 3.51
C THR A 87 12.15 10.74 2.48
N SER A 88 12.29 10.27 1.24
CA SER A 88 13.00 11.02 0.19
C SER A 88 12.27 12.31 -0.15
N LYS A 89 13.07 13.37 -0.30
CA LYS A 89 12.64 14.67 -0.81
C LYS A 89 13.70 15.27 -1.73
N SER A 90 13.29 16.19 -2.58
CA SER A 90 14.17 16.92 -3.46
C SER A 90 13.74 18.38 -3.55
N GLU A 91 14.70 19.28 -3.32
CA GLU A 91 14.51 20.72 -3.49
C GLU A 91 14.37 21.12 -4.98
N ASP A 92 14.78 20.22 -5.89
CA ASP A 92 14.83 20.48 -7.33
C ASP A 92 13.48 20.29 -8.05
N THR A 93 12.49 19.66 -7.40
CA THR A 93 11.17 19.41 -8.01
C THR A 93 10.05 20.13 -7.27
N LYS A 94 8.94 20.41 -7.97
CA LYS A 94 7.79 21.11 -7.40
C LYS A 94 6.92 20.24 -6.48
N TYR A 95 7.05 18.92 -6.53
CA TYR A 95 6.07 17.98 -5.95
C TYR A 95 6.61 17.12 -4.80
N ASN A 96 7.93 17.04 -4.62
CA ASN A 96 8.58 16.27 -3.54
C ASN A 96 9.52 17.14 -2.69
N GLN A 97 9.24 18.44 -2.55
CA GLN A 97 9.97 19.31 -1.62
C GLN A 97 9.78 18.86 -0.17
N LEU A 98 8.59 18.34 0.14
CA LEU A 98 8.28 17.56 1.33
C LEU A 98 8.30 16.08 0.98
N SER A 99 8.80 15.25 1.90
CA SER A 99 8.74 13.79 1.74
C SER A 99 7.29 13.29 1.83
N ALA A 100 7.06 12.03 1.47
CA ALA A 100 5.74 11.43 1.60
C ALA A 100 5.32 11.31 3.09
N GLU A 101 6.29 11.04 3.97
CA GLU A 101 6.15 11.13 5.43
C GLU A 101 5.66 12.51 5.87
N ASP A 102 6.39 13.58 5.49
CA ASP A 102 6.09 14.95 5.88
C ASP A 102 4.64 15.32 5.47
N GLN A 103 4.27 15.05 4.21
CA GLN A 103 2.95 15.38 3.67
C GLN A 103 1.81 14.68 4.44
N VAL A 104 1.98 13.39 4.76
CA VAL A 104 0.95 12.65 5.51
C VAL A 104 0.88 13.11 6.96
N LEU A 105 2.02 13.29 7.64
CA LEU A 105 2.03 13.73 9.03
C LEU A 105 1.48 15.15 9.20
N GLU A 106 1.76 16.07 8.28
CA GLU A 106 1.15 17.41 8.27
C GLU A 106 -0.38 17.35 8.17
N GLU A 107 -0.89 16.50 7.28
CA GLU A 107 -2.33 16.36 7.11
C GLU A 107 -3.00 15.69 8.32
N LEU A 108 -2.36 14.68 8.92
CA LEU A 108 -2.83 14.07 10.16
C LEU A 108 -2.84 15.07 11.33
N LYS A 109 -1.82 15.93 11.44
CA LYS A 109 -1.74 17.04 12.42
C LYS A 109 -2.85 18.07 12.26
N ARG A 110 -3.40 18.19 11.05
CA ARG A 110 -4.52 19.08 10.77
C ARG A 110 -5.86 18.43 11.11
N LEU A 111 -6.08 17.21 10.63
CA LEU A 111 -7.38 16.52 10.72
C LEU A 111 -7.67 16.00 12.13
N ILE A 112 -6.72 15.32 12.77
CA ILE A 112 -6.96 14.62 14.04
C ILE A 112 -7.34 15.62 15.17
N PRO A 113 -6.56 16.69 15.42
CA PRO A 113 -6.93 17.67 16.44
C PRO A 113 -8.24 18.40 16.11
N PHE A 114 -8.50 18.68 14.84
CA PHE A 114 -9.74 19.33 14.41
C PHE A 114 -10.98 18.51 14.82
N PHE A 115 -11.05 17.24 14.44
CA PHE A 115 -12.21 16.41 14.79
C PHE A 115 -12.27 16.10 16.29
N LYS A 116 -11.13 15.90 16.96
CA LYS A 116 -11.11 15.76 18.43
C LYS A 116 -11.65 17.01 19.14
N SER A 117 -11.36 18.21 18.64
CA SER A 117 -11.86 19.47 19.22
C SER A 117 -13.38 19.63 19.09
N ARG A 118 -14.01 18.91 18.17
CA ARG A 118 -15.47 18.81 18.00
C ARG A 118 -16.13 17.79 18.94
N GLY A 119 -15.34 17.12 19.78
CA GLY A 119 -15.82 16.06 20.67
C GLY A 119 -16.00 14.70 19.99
N GLU A 120 -15.49 14.54 18.77
CA GLU A 120 -15.60 13.28 18.03
C GLU A 120 -14.54 12.28 18.50
N TYR A 121 -14.93 11.01 18.60
CA TYR A 121 -13.97 9.92 18.78
C TYR A 121 -13.29 9.63 17.44
N VAL A 122 -11.98 9.86 17.36
CA VAL A 122 -11.21 9.77 16.10
C VAL A 122 -10.37 8.50 16.07
N SER A 123 -10.36 7.82 14.93
CA SER A 123 -9.46 6.69 14.63
C SER A 123 -8.64 6.96 13.36
N LEU A 124 -7.55 6.21 13.20
CA LEU A 124 -6.75 6.20 11.99
C LEU A 124 -6.69 4.79 11.40
N THR A 125 -7.10 4.67 10.14
CA THR A 125 -6.96 3.47 9.34
C THR A 125 -5.90 3.68 8.26
N LEU A 126 -4.98 2.73 8.15
CA LEU A 126 -3.91 2.71 7.15
C LEU A 126 -4.12 1.50 6.25
N SER A 127 -4.17 1.71 4.94
CA SER A 127 -4.40 0.64 3.97
C SER A 127 -3.47 0.71 2.77
N GLY A 128 -3.10 -0.45 2.25
CA GLY A 128 -2.20 -0.53 1.11
C GLY A 128 -2.00 -1.94 0.58
N HIS A 129 -1.75 -2.02 -0.73
CA HIS A 129 -1.46 -3.26 -1.43
C HIS A 129 0.00 -3.32 -1.87
N GLY A 130 0.65 -4.49 -1.73
CA GLY A 130 2.05 -4.69 -2.11
C GLY A 130 2.97 -3.67 -1.41
N LEU A 131 3.72 -2.87 -2.19
CA LEU A 131 4.55 -1.77 -1.67
C LEU A 131 3.78 -0.83 -0.73
N GLY A 132 2.54 -0.47 -1.07
CA GLY A 132 1.74 0.43 -0.23
C GLY A 132 1.47 -0.17 1.15
N GLY A 133 1.40 -1.51 1.25
CA GLY A 133 1.32 -2.21 2.52
C GLY A 133 2.56 -2.01 3.39
N ALA A 134 3.75 -1.93 2.79
CA ALA A 134 4.98 -1.67 3.53
C ALA A 134 5.00 -0.24 4.12
N LEU A 135 4.59 0.76 3.33
CA LEU A 135 4.53 2.16 3.75
C LEU A 135 3.55 2.37 4.90
N CYS A 136 2.46 1.60 4.97
CA CYS A 136 1.52 1.64 6.09
C CYS A 136 2.19 1.40 7.44
N PHE A 137 3.16 0.48 7.54
CA PHE A 137 3.83 0.19 8.81
C PHE A 137 4.72 1.34 9.28
N LEU A 138 5.38 2.03 8.34
CA LEU A 138 6.20 3.21 8.64
C LEU A 138 5.30 4.35 9.14
N THR A 139 4.24 4.67 8.37
CA THR A 139 3.24 5.68 8.75
C THR A 139 2.57 5.37 10.09
N ALA A 140 2.26 4.10 10.36
CA ALA A 140 1.64 3.71 11.63
C ALA A 140 2.53 4.03 12.83
N TYR A 141 3.84 3.78 12.70
CA TYR A 141 4.78 4.09 13.77
C TYR A 141 4.87 5.60 14.02
N ASP A 142 5.04 6.41 12.98
CA ASP A 142 5.18 7.86 13.15
C ASP A 142 3.89 8.50 13.64
N ALA A 143 2.73 8.06 13.13
CA ALA A 143 1.44 8.50 13.64
C ALA A 143 1.25 8.12 15.12
N ALA A 144 1.71 6.95 15.57
CA ALA A 144 1.64 6.56 16.99
C ALA A 144 2.66 7.29 17.88
N GLN A 145 3.72 7.84 17.29
CA GLN A 145 4.65 8.72 17.99
C GLN A 145 4.04 10.10 18.18
N GLU A 146 3.42 10.63 17.13
CA GLU A 146 2.77 11.94 17.13
C GLU A 146 1.47 11.95 17.95
N PHE A 147 0.68 10.88 17.89
CA PHE A 147 -0.61 10.75 18.56
C PHE A 147 -0.67 9.47 19.43
N PRO A 148 -0.05 9.46 20.62
CA PRO A 148 0.07 8.25 21.46
C PRO A 148 -1.24 7.57 21.85
N ASP A 149 -2.33 8.34 21.96
CA ASP A 149 -3.66 7.83 22.36
C ASP A 149 -4.60 7.57 21.17
N LEU A 150 -4.11 7.71 19.93
CA LEU A 150 -4.92 7.47 18.74
C LEU A 150 -5.06 5.97 18.49
N PRO A 151 -6.28 5.44 18.32
CA PRO A 151 -6.47 4.08 17.82
C PRO A 151 -6.00 3.98 16.36
N ILE A 152 -4.97 3.18 16.11
CA ILE A 152 -4.40 2.98 14.76
C ILE A 152 -4.62 1.54 14.32
N THR A 153 -5.24 1.37 13.14
CA THR A 153 -5.45 0.08 12.49
C THR A 153 -4.77 0.05 11.14
N VAL A 154 -4.00 -0.99 10.87
CA VAL A 154 -3.34 -1.23 9.59
C VAL A 154 -3.97 -2.45 8.93
N ILE A 155 -4.46 -2.30 7.70
CA ILE A 155 -5.01 -3.39 6.89
C ILE A 155 -4.24 -3.45 5.58
N THR A 156 -3.43 -4.49 5.38
CA THR A 156 -2.62 -4.61 4.17
C THR A 156 -3.01 -5.81 3.34
N PHE A 157 -2.84 -5.71 2.03
CA PHE A 157 -3.12 -6.77 1.07
C PHE A 157 -1.83 -7.12 0.33
N GLY A 158 -1.35 -8.36 0.46
CA GLY A 158 -0.11 -8.77 -0.20
C GLY A 158 1.14 -8.01 0.28
N GLY A 159 1.11 -7.38 1.46
CA GLY A 159 2.24 -6.56 1.94
C GLY A 159 3.48 -7.40 2.28
N PRO A 160 4.69 -6.97 1.90
CA PRO A 160 5.96 -7.64 2.26
C PRO A 160 6.30 -7.48 3.75
N ARG A 161 7.36 -8.16 4.22
CA ARG A 161 8.00 -7.83 5.50
C ARG A 161 8.67 -6.46 5.39
N VAL A 162 8.56 -5.66 6.45
CA VAL A 162 9.03 -4.24 6.45
C VAL A 162 10.32 -4.04 7.22
N GLY A 163 10.47 -4.72 8.36
CA GLY A 163 11.61 -4.53 9.24
C GLY A 163 11.91 -5.74 10.09
N ASN A 164 12.85 -5.58 11.02
CA ASN A 164 13.29 -6.62 11.92
C ASN A 164 12.36 -6.77 13.14
N LYS A 165 12.69 -7.73 14.01
CA LYS A 165 11.91 -8.01 15.22
C LYS A 165 11.80 -6.79 16.17
N PRO A 166 12.87 -6.04 16.49
CA PRO A 166 12.76 -4.82 17.30
C PRO A 166 11.81 -3.76 16.70
N PHE A 167 11.76 -3.61 15.37
CA PHE A 167 10.76 -2.73 14.75
C PHE A 167 9.32 -3.23 15.02
N CYS A 168 9.08 -4.54 14.94
CA CYS A 168 7.77 -5.13 15.25
C CYS A 168 7.39 -4.97 16.73
N GLU A 169 8.37 -5.04 17.63
CA GLU A 169 8.16 -4.83 19.08
C GLU A 169 7.74 -3.39 19.37
N LYS A 170 8.37 -2.40 18.73
CA LYS A 170 7.93 -1.00 18.80
C LYS A 170 6.49 -0.80 18.36
N LEU A 171 6.05 -1.43 17.27
CA LEU A 171 4.66 -1.35 16.82
C LEU A 171 3.68 -1.93 17.86
N LYS A 172 4.10 -3.02 18.52
CA LYS A 172 3.33 -3.66 19.59
C LYS A 172 3.24 -2.78 20.83
N GLU A 173 4.32 -2.15 21.25
CA GLU A 173 4.35 -1.20 22.37
C GLU A 173 3.40 -0.03 22.13
N LYS A 174 3.32 0.42 20.87
CA LYS A 174 2.39 1.46 20.41
C LYS A 174 0.93 0.98 20.24
N LYS A 175 0.63 -0.28 20.58
CA LYS A 175 -0.72 -0.86 20.52
C LYS A 175 -1.36 -0.76 19.13
N ILE A 176 -0.56 -0.70 18.07
CA ILE A 176 -1.03 -0.64 16.69
C ILE A 176 -1.67 -1.98 16.34
N LYS A 177 -2.91 -1.97 15.85
CA LYS A 177 -3.61 -3.18 15.42
C LYS A 177 -3.33 -3.43 13.94
N VAL A 178 -2.94 -4.64 13.59
CA VAL A 178 -2.56 -4.97 12.22
C VAL A 178 -3.24 -6.25 11.75
N ILE A 179 -3.88 -6.19 10.59
CA ILE A 179 -4.36 -7.32 9.81
C ILE A 179 -3.61 -7.35 8.48
N ARG A 180 -2.93 -8.46 8.20
CA ARG A 180 -2.28 -8.74 6.92
C ARG A 180 -3.11 -9.76 6.16
N VAL A 181 -3.74 -9.33 5.08
CA VAL A 181 -4.42 -10.22 4.13
C VAL A 181 -3.36 -10.79 3.19
N VAL A 182 -3.25 -12.12 3.17
CA VAL A 182 -2.20 -12.86 2.45
C VAL A 182 -2.85 -13.95 1.61
N VAL A 183 -2.49 -14.02 0.33
CA VAL A 183 -2.82 -15.17 -0.52
C VAL A 183 -1.65 -16.13 -0.49
N ARG A 184 -1.88 -17.40 -0.17
CA ARG A 184 -0.81 -18.40 0.03
C ARG A 184 0.14 -18.58 -1.16
N HIS A 185 -0.36 -18.35 -2.37
CA HIS A 185 0.41 -18.51 -3.61
C HIS A 185 1.13 -17.23 -4.04
N ASP A 186 0.90 -16.12 -3.35
CA ASP A 186 1.57 -14.85 -3.60
C ASP A 186 2.94 -14.83 -2.91
N ILE A 187 3.99 -14.56 -3.67
CA ILE A 187 5.37 -14.55 -3.16
C ILE A 187 5.71 -13.26 -2.38
N VAL A 188 5.02 -12.14 -2.65
CA VAL A 188 5.39 -10.83 -2.09
C VAL A 188 5.33 -10.81 -0.56
N PRO A 189 4.28 -11.33 0.10
CA PRO A 189 4.24 -11.41 1.56
C PRO A 189 5.37 -12.24 2.17
N HIS A 190 6.00 -13.13 1.41
CA HIS A 190 7.08 -13.98 1.91
C HIS A 190 8.47 -13.32 1.77
N LEU A 191 8.54 -12.08 1.29
CA LEU A 191 9.76 -11.34 1.05
C LEU A 191 9.86 -10.09 1.92
N PRO A 192 11.07 -9.62 2.22
CA PRO A 192 12.37 -10.34 2.13
C PRO A 192 12.48 -11.49 3.17
N GLY A 193 13.15 -12.61 2.84
CA GLY A 193 13.27 -13.81 3.71
C GLY A 193 14.06 -15.01 3.14
N ILE A 194 14.07 -16.16 3.84
CA ILE A 194 15.02 -17.30 3.69
C ILE A 194 15.28 -17.81 2.24
N PRO A 195 14.32 -17.97 1.31
CA PRO A 195 14.67 -18.38 -0.06
C PRO A 195 15.46 -17.30 -0.84
N PHE A 196 15.40 -16.04 -0.42
CA PHE A 196 16.20 -14.92 -0.96
C PHE A 196 17.61 -14.87 -0.32
N ASN A 197 17.73 -15.29 0.95
CA ASN A 197 19.01 -15.33 1.68
C ASN A 197 19.97 -16.44 1.25
N LYS A 198 19.52 -17.45 0.49
CA LYS A 198 20.44 -18.48 -0.05
C LYS A 198 21.50 -17.93 -1.01
N LYS A 199 21.30 -16.73 -1.58
CA LYS A 199 22.36 -16.02 -2.34
C LYS A 199 23.33 -15.22 -1.45
N LEU A 200 23.06 -15.09 -0.16
CA LEU A 200 23.83 -14.29 0.80
C LEU A 200 24.45 -15.11 1.95
N GLU A 201 24.27 -16.43 1.98
CA GLU A 201 24.93 -17.31 2.96
C GLU A 201 26.40 -17.58 2.59
N LYS A 202 27.25 -16.61 2.90
CA LYS A 202 28.65 -16.81 3.30
C LYS A 202 29.04 -15.76 4.34
N VAL A 203 28.35 -15.66 5.47
CA VAL A 203 28.90 -14.97 6.64
C VAL A 203 28.40 -15.62 7.94
N GLU A 204 29.36 -15.85 8.83
CA GLU A 204 29.32 -16.51 10.13
C GLU A 204 28.56 -15.69 11.21
N ASN A 205 28.31 -16.34 12.35
CA ASN A 205 27.72 -15.85 13.63
C ASN A 205 26.19 -15.89 13.77
N LEU A 206 25.67 -17.05 14.20
CA LEU A 206 24.25 -17.33 14.48
C LEU A 206 23.62 -16.56 15.64
N ALA A 207 24.38 -15.83 16.48
CA ALA A 207 23.81 -15.08 17.62
C ALA A 207 23.38 -13.65 17.24
N GLU A 208 24.11 -12.97 16.35
CA GLU A 208 23.73 -11.65 15.81
C GLU A 208 22.69 -11.75 14.68
N SER A 209 22.49 -12.96 14.15
CA SER A 209 21.60 -13.26 13.03
C SER A 209 20.12 -12.98 13.33
N TRP A 210 19.62 -13.21 14.55
CA TRP A 210 18.18 -13.11 14.85
C TRP A 210 17.61 -11.69 14.80
N HIS A 211 18.38 -10.67 15.20
CA HIS A 211 17.96 -9.26 15.16
C HIS A 211 18.07 -8.67 13.74
N GLY A 212 18.80 -9.32 12.83
CA GLY A 212 18.93 -8.94 11.43
C GLY A 212 17.88 -9.59 10.52
N LEU A 213 17.01 -10.46 11.04
CA LEU A 213 15.99 -11.13 10.24
C LEU A 213 14.72 -10.28 10.14
N TYR A 214 14.25 -10.11 8.91
CA TYR A 214 12.94 -9.56 8.63
C TYR A 214 11.84 -10.37 9.29
N THR A 215 10.93 -9.68 9.97
CA THR A 215 9.85 -10.28 10.75
C THR A 215 8.53 -9.63 10.36
N HIS A 216 7.45 -10.43 10.39
CA HIS A 216 6.10 -9.90 10.21
C HIS A 216 5.51 -9.45 11.55
N TYR A 217 4.67 -8.42 11.50
CA TYR A 217 3.85 -7.98 12.63
C TYR A 217 2.36 -8.02 12.25
N GLY A 218 1.50 -8.32 13.21
CA GLY A 218 0.05 -8.40 13.01
C GLY A 218 -0.52 -9.80 12.79
N TYR A 219 -1.86 -9.87 12.76
CA TYR A 219 -2.62 -11.08 12.49
C TYR A 219 -2.70 -11.34 10.98
N GLU A 220 -2.53 -12.60 10.58
CA GLU A 220 -2.58 -13.00 9.18
C GLU A 220 -3.96 -13.57 8.83
N LEU A 221 -4.63 -12.96 7.86
CA LEU A 221 -5.80 -13.52 7.19
C LEU A 221 -5.33 -14.24 5.93
N ASN A 222 -5.25 -15.57 6.02
CA ASN A 222 -4.78 -16.43 4.93
C ASN A 222 -5.92 -16.81 3.97
N LEU A 223 -5.71 -16.50 2.70
CA LEU A 223 -6.63 -16.77 1.61
C LEU A 223 -6.05 -17.83 0.67
N GLU A 224 -6.96 -18.65 0.12
CA GLU A 224 -6.63 -19.79 -0.74
C GLU A 224 -7.28 -19.59 -2.11
N VAL A 225 -6.49 -19.58 -3.19
CA VAL A 225 -7.01 -19.36 -4.55
C VAL A 225 -7.99 -20.47 -4.94
N LYS A 226 -7.71 -21.70 -4.49
CA LYS A 226 -8.51 -22.89 -4.79
C LYS A 226 -9.91 -22.86 -4.19
N SER A 227 -10.17 -22.01 -3.18
CA SER A 227 -11.51 -21.92 -2.60
C SER A 227 -12.51 -21.36 -3.60
N SER A 228 -12.08 -20.41 -4.45
CA SER A 228 -12.97 -19.77 -5.42
C SER A 228 -13.25 -20.69 -6.61
N PRO A 229 -14.53 -20.97 -6.94
CA PRO A 229 -14.88 -21.74 -8.13
C PRO A 229 -14.60 -20.97 -9.43
N TYR A 230 -14.34 -19.66 -9.36
CA TYR A 230 -14.16 -18.77 -10.50
C TYR A 230 -12.70 -18.59 -10.94
N LEU A 231 -11.73 -18.92 -10.08
CA LEU A 231 -10.30 -18.68 -10.33
C LEU A 231 -9.61 -19.87 -11.00
N LYS A 232 -8.66 -19.57 -11.90
CA LYS A 232 -7.78 -20.57 -12.52
C LYS A 232 -6.84 -21.16 -11.47
N GLN A 233 -6.59 -22.46 -11.57
CA GLN A 233 -5.59 -23.16 -10.77
C GLN A 233 -4.27 -23.34 -11.54
N MET A 234 -3.80 -22.26 -12.19
CA MET A 234 -2.54 -22.26 -12.94
C MET A 234 -1.52 -21.36 -12.24
N PHE A 235 -0.24 -21.69 -12.38
CA PHE A 235 0.84 -20.87 -11.83
C PHE A 235 0.92 -19.51 -12.53
N ASP A 236 0.47 -18.45 -11.85
CA ASP A 236 0.53 -17.07 -12.32
C ASP A 236 0.96 -16.15 -11.16
N LEU A 237 2.27 -15.88 -11.05
CA LEU A 237 2.82 -15.05 -9.98
C LEU A 237 2.29 -13.61 -9.99
N VAL A 238 2.02 -13.05 -11.16
CA VAL A 238 1.51 -11.67 -11.28
C VAL A 238 0.04 -11.65 -10.90
N GLY A 239 -0.73 -12.63 -11.37
CA GLY A 239 -2.13 -12.82 -11.02
C GLY A 239 -2.35 -13.09 -9.52
N TYR A 240 -1.46 -13.84 -8.87
CA TYR A 240 -1.54 -14.07 -7.41
C TYR A 240 -1.30 -12.80 -6.58
N HIS A 241 -0.62 -11.80 -7.13
CA HIS A 241 -0.40 -10.50 -6.49
C HIS A 241 -1.37 -9.42 -7.00
N ASN A 242 -2.53 -9.80 -7.55
CA ASN A 242 -3.54 -8.86 -8.01
C ASN A 242 -4.51 -8.48 -6.87
N LEU A 243 -4.61 -7.19 -6.54
CA LEU A 243 -5.52 -6.70 -5.49
C LEU A 243 -6.98 -7.11 -5.71
N GLU A 244 -7.46 -7.11 -6.96
CA GLU A 244 -8.85 -7.47 -7.24
C GLU A 244 -9.15 -8.94 -6.92
N MET A 245 -8.14 -9.82 -7.08
CA MET A 245 -8.23 -11.21 -6.65
C MET A 245 -8.22 -11.33 -5.12
N TYR A 246 -7.39 -10.55 -4.42
CA TYR A 246 -7.42 -10.48 -2.96
C TYR A 246 -8.81 -10.11 -2.45
N LEU A 247 -9.42 -9.05 -2.99
CA LEU A 247 -10.75 -8.59 -2.58
C LEU A 247 -11.86 -9.61 -2.91
N HIS A 248 -11.75 -10.30 -4.05
CA HIS A 248 -12.64 -11.41 -4.41
C HIS A 248 -12.57 -12.55 -3.38
N LEU A 249 -11.35 -12.93 -2.99
CA LEU A 249 -11.13 -13.99 -2.01
C LEU A 249 -11.55 -13.58 -0.60
N VAL A 250 -11.38 -12.30 -0.21
CA VAL A 250 -11.89 -11.77 1.07
C VAL A 250 -13.40 -11.83 1.11
N ASP A 251 -14.07 -11.33 0.08
CA ASP A 251 -15.54 -11.33 0.04
C ASP A 251 -16.07 -12.76 0.18
N GLY A 252 -15.44 -13.72 -0.52
CA GLY A 252 -15.78 -15.13 -0.51
C GLY A 252 -15.35 -15.96 0.69
N HIS A 253 -14.58 -15.40 1.62
CA HIS A 253 -13.91 -16.16 2.67
C HIS A 253 -14.87 -16.64 3.76
N ILE A 254 -14.80 -17.93 4.12
CA ILE A 254 -15.60 -18.51 5.21
C ILE A 254 -14.73 -18.83 6.44
N SER A 255 -13.61 -19.52 6.24
CA SER A 255 -12.76 -19.97 7.34
C SER A 255 -11.32 -20.27 6.90
N SER A 256 -10.38 -20.00 7.79
CA SER A 256 -8.96 -20.33 7.67
C SER A 256 -8.65 -21.83 7.78
N ASN A 257 -9.63 -22.67 8.10
CA ASN A 257 -9.45 -24.09 8.45
C ASN A 257 -9.24 -25.01 7.23
N GLY A 258 -8.86 -24.45 6.09
CA GLY A 258 -8.59 -25.22 4.87
C GLY A 258 -9.85 -25.73 4.16
N SER A 259 -11.04 -25.25 4.52
CA SER A 259 -12.23 -25.51 3.72
C SER A 259 -12.08 -24.83 2.35
N GLU A 260 -12.12 -25.61 1.28
CA GLU A 260 -12.15 -25.11 -0.11
C GLU A 260 -13.50 -24.44 -0.47
N LYS A 261 -14.26 -24.01 0.53
CA LYS A 261 -15.59 -23.43 0.32
C LYS A 261 -15.48 -21.93 0.16
N PHE A 262 -16.03 -21.45 -0.95
CA PHE A 262 -16.34 -20.05 -1.20
C PHE A 262 -17.78 -19.81 -0.81
N ARG A 263 -18.08 -18.69 -0.14
CA ARG A 263 -19.48 -18.38 0.22
C ARG A 263 -20.31 -18.17 -1.05
N GLU A 264 -21.56 -18.64 -1.03
CA GLU A 264 -22.44 -18.54 -2.19
C GLU A 264 -23.04 -17.14 -2.37
N ASP A 265 -23.15 -16.37 -1.28
CA ASP A 265 -23.73 -15.04 -1.23
C ASP A 265 -22.69 -13.90 -1.33
N ALA A 266 -21.51 -14.20 -1.90
CA ALA A 266 -20.48 -13.20 -2.19
C ALA A 266 -21.08 -12.11 -3.09
N LYS A 267 -20.89 -10.84 -2.72
CA LYS A 267 -21.54 -9.69 -3.37
C LYS A 267 -20.64 -8.96 -4.35
N ARG A 268 -19.33 -9.18 -4.29
CA ARG A 268 -18.35 -8.54 -5.16
C ARG A 268 -18.46 -9.12 -6.56
N ASP A 269 -18.55 -8.24 -7.55
CA ASP A 269 -18.57 -8.64 -8.95
C ASP A 269 -17.27 -9.37 -9.34
N VAL A 270 -17.42 -10.61 -9.78
CA VAL A 270 -16.33 -11.49 -10.21
C VAL A 270 -15.53 -10.88 -11.36
N ALA A 271 -16.15 -10.07 -12.23
CA ALA A 271 -15.49 -9.46 -13.37
C ALA A 271 -14.30 -8.57 -12.98
N LEU A 272 -14.33 -7.98 -11.78
CA LEU A 272 -13.25 -7.12 -11.26
C LEU A 272 -11.92 -7.86 -11.14
N VAL A 273 -11.92 -9.18 -10.91
CA VAL A 273 -10.69 -9.99 -10.85
C VAL A 273 -9.85 -9.80 -12.12
N ASN A 274 -10.48 -9.78 -13.29
CA ASN A 274 -9.80 -9.62 -14.58
C ASN A 274 -9.56 -8.17 -14.99
N LYS A 275 -9.81 -7.19 -14.11
CA LYS A 275 -9.56 -5.76 -14.40
C LYS A 275 -8.12 -5.53 -14.89
N TRP A 276 -7.16 -6.16 -14.21
CA TRP A 276 -5.72 -6.06 -14.50
C TRP A 276 -5.02 -7.43 -14.61
N SER A 277 -5.79 -8.51 -14.65
CA SER A 277 -5.25 -9.87 -14.65
C SER A 277 -6.03 -10.79 -15.60
N GLY A 278 -5.54 -12.01 -15.77
CA GLY A 278 -6.26 -13.08 -16.46
C GLY A 278 -6.65 -14.23 -15.53
N MET A 279 -6.91 -13.97 -14.25
CA MET A 279 -7.07 -15.00 -13.21
C MET A 279 -8.41 -15.75 -13.26
N LEU A 280 -9.45 -15.20 -13.89
CA LEU A 280 -10.73 -15.91 -14.01
C LEU A 280 -10.65 -17.07 -15.01
N LYS A 281 -11.38 -18.15 -14.72
CA LYS A 281 -11.53 -19.29 -15.63
C LYS A 281 -12.24 -18.87 -16.92
N LYS A 282 -11.99 -19.58 -18.02
CA LYS A 282 -12.50 -19.21 -19.36
C LYS A 282 -14.02 -19.23 -19.43
N GLU A 283 -14.66 -20.08 -18.64
CA GLU A 283 -16.12 -20.27 -18.57
C GLU A 283 -16.84 -19.04 -18.02
N THR A 284 -16.13 -18.14 -17.34
CA THR A 284 -16.69 -16.86 -16.89
C THR A 284 -16.94 -15.87 -18.03
N LEU A 285 -16.33 -16.09 -19.21
CA LEU A 285 -16.41 -15.24 -20.40
C LEU A 285 -15.96 -13.77 -20.20
N VAL A 286 -15.36 -13.45 -19.05
CA VAL A 286 -14.83 -12.10 -18.79
C VAL A 286 -13.44 -11.97 -19.42
N PRO A 287 -13.21 -10.99 -20.32
CA PRO A 287 -11.90 -10.79 -20.93
C PRO A 287 -10.83 -10.50 -19.88
N SER A 288 -9.63 -11.07 -20.07
CA SER A 288 -8.45 -10.74 -19.24
C SER A 288 -8.03 -9.29 -19.46
N CYS A 289 -7.52 -8.64 -18.42
CA CYS A 289 -7.02 -7.26 -18.45
C CYS A 289 -7.97 -6.29 -19.16
N TRP A 290 -9.27 -6.40 -18.88
CA TRP A 290 -10.30 -5.70 -19.66
C TRP A 290 -10.30 -4.18 -19.44
N TYR A 291 -9.75 -3.70 -18.33
CA TYR A 291 -9.83 -2.28 -18.00
C TYR A 291 -8.91 -1.47 -18.91
N GLN A 292 -9.55 -0.55 -19.63
CA GLN A 292 -8.89 0.52 -20.35
C GLN A 292 -9.82 1.74 -20.35
N PRO A 293 -9.29 2.96 -20.22
CA PRO A 293 -10.09 4.15 -20.46
C PRO A 293 -10.72 4.11 -21.85
N ALA A 294 -11.93 4.66 -22.00
CA ALA A 294 -12.57 4.79 -23.31
C ALA A 294 -11.61 5.50 -24.28
N PHE A 295 -11.46 4.96 -25.50
CA PHE A 295 -10.52 5.45 -26.51
C PHE A 295 -9.08 5.64 -25.99
N LYS A 296 -8.66 4.83 -25.00
CA LYS A 296 -7.36 4.94 -24.32
C LYS A 296 -7.10 6.33 -23.72
N GLY A 297 -8.17 7.03 -23.32
CA GLY A 297 -8.13 8.34 -22.69
C GLY A 297 -8.19 9.51 -23.68
N LEU A 298 -8.35 9.27 -24.97
CA LEU A 298 -8.57 10.33 -25.95
C LEU A 298 -10.01 10.85 -25.88
N VAL A 299 -10.16 12.17 -26.04
CA VAL A 299 -11.47 12.83 -26.13
C VAL A 299 -11.60 13.55 -27.47
N CYS A 300 -12.80 13.55 -28.04
CA CYS A 300 -13.09 14.31 -29.26
C CYS A 300 -13.46 15.75 -28.86
N ASN A 301 -12.66 16.74 -29.31
CA ASN A 301 -12.91 18.13 -28.99
C ASN A 301 -13.99 18.76 -29.89
N LYS A 302 -14.37 20.00 -29.61
CA LYS A 302 -15.40 20.76 -30.38
C LYS A 302 -15.08 20.94 -31.87
N LEU A 303 -13.84 20.72 -32.30
CA LEU A 303 -13.39 20.79 -33.69
C LEU A 303 -13.38 19.41 -34.38
N GLY A 304 -13.89 18.36 -33.73
CA GLY A 304 -13.89 17.00 -34.25
C GLY A 304 -12.52 16.30 -34.20
N ARG A 305 -11.56 16.81 -33.41
CA ARG A 305 -10.21 16.25 -33.30
C ARG A 305 -10.08 15.41 -32.04
N TRP A 306 -9.45 14.24 -32.15
CA TRP A 306 -9.08 13.41 -31.01
C TRP A 306 -7.83 13.95 -30.35
N VAL A 307 -7.94 14.31 -29.07
CA VAL A 307 -6.87 14.92 -28.28
C VAL A 307 -6.73 14.19 -26.95
N ILE A 308 -5.54 14.30 -26.34
CA ILE A 308 -5.36 13.96 -24.94
C ILE A 308 -5.97 15.12 -24.14
N PRO A 309 -6.94 14.88 -23.24
CA PRO A 309 -7.50 15.94 -22.42
C PRO A 309 -6.41 16.55 -21.52
N GLU A 310 -6.53 17.83 -21.25
CA GLU A 310 -5.79 18.44 -20.14
C GLU A 310 -6.25 17.77 -18.84
N ARG A 311 -5.35 17.64 -17.85
CA ARG A 311 -5.77 17.15 -16.54
C ARG A 311 -6.71 18.16 -15.92
N GLU A 312 -7.76 17.67 -15.27
CA GLU A 312 -8.58 18.53 -14.44
C GLU A 312 -7.69 19.18 -13.36
N PRO A 313 -7.91 20.45 -13.00
CA PRO A 313 -7.08 21.14 -12.01
C PRO A 313 -7.01 20.40 -10.66
N GLU A 314 -8.04 19.64 -10.31
CA GLU A 314 -8.12 18.79 -9.11
C GLU A 314 -7.24 17.53 -9.16
N ASP A 315 -6.90 17.04 -10.36
CA ASP A 315 -5.98 15.92 -10.58
C ASP A 315 -4.50 16.36 -10.61
N VAL A 316 -4.25 17.66 -10.55
CA VAL A 316 -2.90 18.21 -10.43
C VAL A 316 -2.52 18.20 -8.95
N PRO A 317 -1.46 17.49 -8.55
CA PRO A 317 -1.03 17.47 -7.15
C PRO A 317 -0.77 18.92 -6.71
N PRO A 318 -1.44 19.39 -5.65
CA PRO A 318 -1.27 20.76 -5.24
C PRO A 318 0.14 20.95 -4.65
N PRO A 319 0.69 22.17 -4.62
CA PRO A 319 1.98 22.43 -3.99
C PRO A 319 1.99 21.95 -2.52
N PRO A 320 3.14 21.50 -2.00
CA PRO A 320 3.26 21.14 -0.59
C PRO A 320 2.71 22.24 0.34
N GLY A 321 1.98 21.84 1.39
CA GLY A 321 1.29 22.76 2.32
C GLY A 321 -0.06 23.30 1.82
N THR A 322 -0.53 22.89 0.64
CA THR A 322 -1.88 23.21 0.17
C THR A 322 -2.85 22.12 0.63
N HIS A 323 -3.82 22.50 1.47
CA HIS A 323 -4.77 21.57 2.07
C HIS A 323 -6.21 21.90 1.68
N VAL A 324 -7.07 20.89 1.60
CA VAL A 324 -8.52 21.09 1.50
C VAL A 324 -8.99 21.84 2.75
N PRO A 325 -9.69 22.97 2.65
CA PRO A 325 -10.11 23.75 3.82
C PRO A 325 -10.90 22.91 4.83
N LEU A 326 -10.63 23.07 6.12
CA LEU A 326 -11.37 22.36 7.17
C LEU A 326 -12.87 22.66 7.15
N SER A 327 -13.26 23.83 6.61
CA SER A 327 -14.65 24.23 6.44
C SER A 327 -15.46 23.34 5.50
N VAL A 328 -14.80 22.51 4.67
CA VAL A 328 -15.48 21.52 3.84
C VAL A 328 -16.10 20.40 4.69
N PHE A 329 -15.62 20.21 5.92
CA PHE A 329 -16.12 19.22 6.87
C PHE A 329 -17.11 19.78 7.91
N ASN A 330 -17.52 21.05 7.75
CA ASN A 330 -18.46 21.69 8.67
C ASN A 330 -19.88 21.19 8.50
#